data_AF-A0A8T2F9C9-F1
#
_entry.id   AF-A0A8T2F9C9-F1
#
_cell.length_a   1.000
_cell.length_b   1.000
_cell.length_c   1.000
_cell.angle_alpha   90.00
_cell.angle_beta   90.00
_cell.angle_gamma   90.00
#
_symmetry.space_group_name_H-M   'P 1'
#
loop_
_entity.id
_entity.type
_entity.pdbx_description
1 polymer ?
#
loop_
_entity_poly.entity_id
_entity_poly.type
_entity_poly.pdbx_seq_one_letter_code
_entity_poly.pdbx_strand_id
1 'polypeptide(L)'
;MQYLSHSRRIARALKPLALVETDVRFVSNAPSHVVHRSLSHSVFPGKMDTCNQLYAQSPMTGLMMLRANFSSEAKHVENPTEAVKELHSKILDSVNVKRSMPPNAWLWSLIDNCRNEDDISFLFDVLQNLRRFRLSNLRIHDNFNCNLCQQVAKTCVRVGAINHGKRALWKHNVHGLTPSVASAHHLLSYALKHKDAKLMDEVMKLLKMNNLPLQPGTADLVFRICHDTDNWDLLVKYSKKFCKAGVKLRKTTFDVWMEFAAKRGDTESLWNVDKLRSETYTQHTLSGAFSCAKGFLLEHKPEEAAAVIQIICQAYPDEKKSALEAEFKKLVNEWSVDIIKHQNEQDKKDVAASLKSDIPAMVNALVNSGLRVRVDLNELNKNEALLT
;
A
#
# COMPACT_ATOMS: atom_id res chain seq x y z
N MET A 1 -10.53 23.26 -43.93
CA MET A 1 -10.69 24.47 -43.10
C MET A 1 -11.66 24.17 -41.97
N GLN A 2 -11.39 24.70 -40.77
CA GLN A 2 -12.08 24.51 -39.47
C GLN A 2 -11.57 23.38 -38.57
N TYR A 3 -10.36 23.55 -38.04
CA TYR A 3 -9.93 23.02 -36.74
C TYR A 3 -9.28 24.16 -35.94
N LEU A 4 -10.10 25.12 -35.50
CA LEU A 4 -9.69 26.22 -34.63
C LEU A 4 -10.83 26.51 -33.64
N SER A 5 -10.94 25.75 -32.55
CA SER A 5 -11.78 26.19 -31.41
C SER A 5 -11.54 25.55 -30.04
N HIS A 6 -10.64 24.59 -29.85
CA HIS A 6 -10.48 23.94 -28.52
C HIS A 6 -9.31 24.43 -27.65
N SER A 7 -8.40 25.26 -28.15
CA SER A 7 -7.24 25.73 -27.38
C SER A 7 -7.50 26.93 -26.44
N ARG A 8 -8.77 27.34 -26.21
CA ARG A 8 -9.10 28.52 -25.39
C ARG A 8 -9.71 28.23 -24.01
N ARG A 9 -9.83 26.96 -23.59
CA ARG A 9 -10.45 26.61 -22.29
C ARG A 9 -9.49 26.27 -21.15
N ILE A 10 -8.21 25.97 -21.41
CA ILE A 10 -7.26 25.62 -20.34
C ILE A 10 -6.64 26.87 -19.68
N ALA A 11 -6.61 28.01 -20.38
CA ALA A 11 -6.06 29.27 -19.86
C ALA A 11 -6.93 30.02 -18.83
N ARG A 12 -8.08 29.47 -18.37
CA ARG A 12 -8.93 30.10 -17.34
C ARG A 12 -8.84 29.45 -15.95
N ALA A 13 -8.08 28.37 -15.78
CA ALA A 13 -7.91 27.74 -14.46
C ALA A 13 -6.76 28.33 -13.62
N LEU A 14 -5.93 29.19 -14.20
CA LEU A 14 -4.85 29.90 -13.51
C LEU A 14 -5.17 31.40 -13.44
N LYS A 15 -5.90 31.81 -12.41
CA LYS A 15 -5.88 33.21 -11.95
C LYS A 15 -4.92 33.33 -10.76
N PRO A 16 -4.22 34.47 -10.63
CA PRO A 16 -3.10 34.64 -9.70
C PRO A 16 -3.61 34.65 -8.25
N LEU A 17 -2.98 33.85 -7.38
CA LEU A 17 -3.25 33.84 -5.95
C LEU A 17 -2.49 34.99 -5.29
N ALA A 18 -3.24 35.86 -4.61
CA ALA A 18 -2.71 36.85 -3.70
C ALA A 18 -2.09 36.15 -2.48
N LEU A 19 -0.89 36.59 -2.13
CA LEU A 19 -0.11 36.15 -0.98
C LEU A 19 -0.75 36.73 0.29
N VAL A 20 -1.24 35.88 1.20
CA VAL A 20 -1.51 36.25 2.59
C VAL A 20 -0.82 35.24 3.50
N GLU A 21 0.26 35.73 4.09
CA GLU A 21 1.02 35.12 5.17
C GLU A 21 0.27 35.38 6.47
N THR A 22 -0.10 34.32 7.21
CA THR A 22 -0.43 34.46 8.64
C THR A 22 0.18 33.28 9.40
N ASP A 23 1.16 33.66 10.21
CA ASP A 23 1.90 32.88 11.16
C ASP A 23 1.08 32.81 12.47
N VAL A 24 0.68 31.62 12.93
CA VAL A 24 0.13 31.44 14.29
C VAL A 24 0.57 30.09 14.86
N ARG A 25 1.52 30.15 15.79
CA ARG A 25 1.81 29.12 16.81
C ARG A 25 0.66 29.10 17.84
N PHE A 26 0.31 27.93 18.41
CA PHE A 26 -0.08 27.66 19.82
C PHE A 26 -0.58 26.19 19.93
N VAL A 27 0.15 25.27 20.57
CA VAL A 27 0.06 24.76 21.97
C VAL A 27 -1.21 23.96 22.33
N SER A 28 -0.93 22.81 22.95
CA SER A 28 -1.75 21.84 23.69
C SER A 28 -2.95 22.37 24.48
N ASN A 29 -4.08 21.63 24.46
CA ASN A 29 -4.74 21.06 25.65
C ASN A 29 -5.95 20.15 25.30
N ALA A 30 -6.08 19.03 26.03
CA ALA A 30 -7.33 18.31 26.27
C ALA A 30 -8.09 18.99 27.44
N PRO A 31 -9.42 18.81 27.68
CA PRO A 31 -9.98 17.51 28.12
C PRO A 31 -11.48 17.21 27.82
N SER A 32 -11.87 15.97 28.18
CA SER A 32 -13.14 15.48 28.78
C SER A 32 -14.48 15.40 28.02
N HIS A 33 -14.95 14.14 27.94
CA HIS A 33 -16.30 13.61 28.21
C HIS A 33 -17.56 14.42 27.88
N VAL A 34 -18.36 13.92 26.92
CA VAL A 34 -19.83 13.91 27.01
C VAL A 34 -20.38 12.59 26.47
N VAL A 35 -21.24 11.98 27.28
CA VAL A 35 -22.05 10.78 27.01
C VAL A 35 -23.27 11.20 26.19
N HIS A 36 -23.63 10.47 25.12
CA HIS A 36 -25.04 10.33 24.76
C HIS A 36 -25.34 8.95 24.17
N ARG A 37 -26.31 8.32 24.83
CA ARG A 37 -26.94 7.03 24.59
C ARG A 37 -28.21 7.29 23.80
N SER A 38 -28.48 6.54 22.73
CA SER A 38 -29.85 6.30 22.26
C SER A 38 -29.90 5.08 21.33
N LEU A 39 -30.56 4.04 21.83
CA LEU A 39 -31.11 2.94 21.03
C LEU A 39 -32.23 3.47 20.15
N SER A 40 -32.38 2.89 18.96
CA SER A 40 -33.67 2.78 18.27
C SER A 40 -33.67 1.51 17.42
N HIS A 41 -34.34 0.48 17.94
CA HIS A 41 -34.79 -0.66 17.18
C HIS A 41 -35.94 -0.23 16.26
N SER A 42 -35.93 -0.68 15.00
CA SER A 42 -37.15 -0.89 14.24
C SER A 42 -37.15 -2.33 13.72
N VAL A 43 -38.28 -2.99 13.93
CA VAL A 43 -38.55 -4.41 13.72
C VAL A 43 -39.46 -4.55 12.50
N PHE A 44 -39.49 -5.78 11.97
CA PHE A 44 -40.51 -6.46 11.15
C PHE A 44 -40.12 -6.72 9.67
N PRO A 45 -40.63 -7.81 9.05
CA PRO A 45 -40.74 -9.18 9.57
C PRO A 45 -40.39 -10.29 8.55
N GLY A 46 -40.09 -11.49 9.06
CA GLY A 46 -40.64 -12.79 8.62
C GLY A 46 -40.31 -13.36 7.23
N LYS A 47 -39.53 -14.45 7.20
CA LYS A 47 -39.99 -15.75 6.64
C LYS A 47 -39.05 -16.89 7.06
N MET A 48 -39.59 -17.84 7.82
CA MET A 48 -39.09 -19.21 7.91
C MET A 48 -39.54 -19.97 6.67
N ASP A 49 -38.66 -20.80 6.10
CA ASP A 49 -38.97 -22.11 5.52
C ASP A 49 -37.64 -22.88 5.40
N THR A 50 -37.37 -23.82 6.30
CA THR A 50 -37.65 -25.26 6.21
C THR A 50 -36.72 -25.99 5.23
N CYS A 51 -35.89 -26.84 5.84
CA CYS A 51 -34.96 -27.81 5.27
C CYS A 51 -35.67 -28.81 4.36
N ASN A 52 -35.04 -29.22 3.26
CA ASN A 52 -35.17 -30.59 2.77
C ASN A 52 -33.90 -31.07 2.05
N GLN A 53 -33.49 -32.25 2.47
CA GLN A 53 -32.36 -33.06 2.02
C GLN A 53 -32.60 -33.60 0.61
N LEU A 54 -31.53 -33.71 -0.18
CA LEU A 54 -31.40 -34.79 -1.15
C LEU A 54 -30.00 -35.41 -1.04
N TYR A 55 -30.01 -36.67 -0.61
CA TYR A 55 -28.93 -37.62 -0.72
C TYR A 55 -28.56 -37.84 -2.20
N ALA A 56 -27.26 -37.82 -2.50
CA ALA A 56 -26.73 -38.53 -3.66
C ALA A 56 -25.39 -39.16 -3.28
N GLN A 57 -25.31 -40.46 -3.53
CA GLN A 57 -24.33 -41.41 -3.05
C GLN A 57 -22.98 -41.29 -3.78
N SER A 58 -21.93 -41.62 -3.04
CA SER A 58 -20.57 -41.93 -3.51
C SER A 58 -20.54 -43.16 -4.43
N PRO A 59 -19.57 -43.22 -5.35
CA PRO A 59 -18.79 -44.44 -5.49
C PRO A 59 -17.28 -44.21 -5.31
N MET A 60 -16.70 -45.18 -4.62
CA MET A 60 -15.31 -45.33 -4.20
C MET A 60 -14.47 -45.91 -5.35
N THR A 61 -13.37 -45.25 -5.73
CA THR A 61 -12.34 -45.85 -6.61
C THR A 61 -10.93 -45.34 -6.27
N GLY A 62 -10.09 -46.26 -5.78
CA GLY A 62 -8.65 -46.37 -6.05
C GLY A 62 -7.71 -45.26 -5.61
N LEU A 63 -7.07 -45.43 -4.44
CA LEU A 63 -5.80 -44.76 -4.11
C LEU A 63 -4.70 -45.18 -5.11
N MET A 64 -4.19 -44.23 -5.89
CA MET A 64 -2.81 -44.28 -6.39
C MET A 64 -2.00 -43.18 -5.71
N MET A 65 -1.13 -43.60 -4.78
CA MET A 65 -0.12 -42.76 -4.14
C MET A 65 0.94 -42.36 -5.17
N LEU A 66 0.80 -41.19 -5.77
CA LEU A 66 1.90 -40.52 -6.46
C LEU A 66 2.88 -40.02 -5.39
N ARG A 67 4.03 -40.71 -5.25
CA ARG A 67 5.18 -40.24 -4.47
C ARG A 67 5.67 -38.92 -5.06
N ALA A 68 5.36 -37.82 -4.39
CA ALA A 68 6.04 -36.56 -4.62
C ALA A 68 7.40 -36.60 -3.92
N ASN A 69 8.48 -36.44 -4.70
CA ASN A 69 9.82 -36.29 -4.18
C ASN A 69 9.92 -34.93 -3.46
N PHE A 70 9.98 -34.97 -2.13
CA PHE A 70 10.30 -33.80 -1.31
C PHE A 70 11.78 -33.48 -1.45
N SER A 71 12.10 -32.37 -2.11
CA SER A 71 13.39 -31.71 -1.94
C SER A 71 13.37 -31.01 -0.59
N SER A 72 14.10 -31.58 0.37
CA SER A 72 14.25 -31.04 1.72
C SER A 72 15.38 -30.02 1.73
N GLU A 73 15.04 -28.75 1.53
CA GLU A 73 15.86 -27.67 2.08
C GLU A 73 15.55 -27.61 3.59
N ALA A 74 16.46 -28.15 4.41
CA ALA A 74 16.31 -28.19 5.86
C ALA A 74 16.37 -26.76 6.42
N LYS A 75 15.18 -26.16 6.65
CA LYS A 75 15.08 -25.00 7.53
C LYS A 75 15.60 -25.42 8.91
N HIS A 76 16.55 -24.67 9.44
CA HIS A 76 17.06 -24.83 10.79
C HIS A 76 15.86 -24.83 11.78
N VAL A 77 15.54 -26.00 12.34
CA VAL A 77 14.44 -26.16 13.30
C VAL A 77 14.93 -25.57 14.63
N GLU A 78 14.66 -24.29 14.84
CA GLU A 78 14.91 -23.65 16.12
C GLU A 78 13.83 -24.09 17.12
N ASN A 79 14.24 -24.89 18.10
CA ASN A 79 13.36 -25.29 19.20
C ASN A 79 12.75 -24.07 19.91
N PRO A 80 11.50 -24.16 20.42
CA PRO A 80 10.89 -23.05 21.11
C PRO A 80 11.71 -22.62 22.32
N THR A 81 11.75 -21.32 22.55
CA THR A 81 12.57 -20.71 23.59
C THR A 81 12.08 -21.17 24.97
N GLU A 82 12.99 -21.56 25.87
CA GLU A 82 12.61 -22.10 27.19
C GLU A 82 11.70 -21.15 27.99
N ALA A 83 11.92 -19.83 27.89
CA ALA A 83 11.05 -18.83 28.51
C ALA A 83 9.61 -18.86 27.95
N VAL A 84 9.44 -19.12 26.65
CA VAL A 84 8.12 -19.23 26.00
C VAL A 84 7.44 -20.53 26.41
N LYS A 85 8.17 -21.65 26.48
CA LYS A 85 7.66 -22.94 26.98
C LYS A 85 7.18 -22.86 28.42
N GLU A 86 7.94 -22.20 29.29
CA GLU A 86 7.60 -22.02 30.70
C GLU A 86 6.32 -21.17 30.83
N LEU A 87 6.24 -20.04 30.11
CA LEU A 87 5.06 -19.18 30.12
C LEU A 87 3.82 -19.89 29.52
N HIS A 88 4.00 -20.62 28.43
CA HIS A 88 2.96 -21.44 27.80
C HIS A 88 2.39 -22.45 28.81
N SER A 89 3.27 -23.21 29.47
CA SER A 89 2.89 -24.21 30.47
C SER A 89 2.17 -23.59 31.67
N LYS A 90 2.66 -22.46 32.19
CA LYS A 90 2.01 -21.72 33.30
C LYS A 90 0.62 -21.22 32.95
N ILE A 91 0.45 -20.70 31.73
CA ILE A 91 -0.85 -20.21 31.26
C ILE A 91 -1.83 -21.38 31.10
N LEU A 92 -1.41 -22.48 30.48
CA LEU A 92 -2.26 -23.65 30.28
C LEU A 92 -2.63 -24.34 31.61
N ASP A 93 -1.71 -24.44 32.57
CA ASP A 93 -2.02 -24.97 33.91
C ASP A 93 -3.09 -24.12 34.62
N SER A 94 -2.97 -22.78 34.55
CA SER A 94 -3.97 -21.88 35.11
C SER A 94 -5.36 -22.09 34.48
N VAL A 95 -5.40 -22.20 33.16
CA VAL A 95 -6.66 -22.26 32.40
C VAL A 95 -7.31 -23.65 32.48
N ASN A 96 -6.54 -24.71 32.28
CA ASN A 96 -7.06 -26.06 32.12
C ASN A 96 -7.18 -26.82 33.46
N VAL A 97 -6.20 -26.67 34.35
CA VAL A 97 -6.14 -27.39 35.63
C VAL A 97 -6.83 -26.58 36.73
N LYS A 98 -6.33 -25.36 36.99
CA LYS A 98 -6.85 -24.49 38.06
C LYS A 98 -8.17 -23.81 37.71
N ARG A 99 -8.53 -23.79 36.42
CA ARG A 99 -9.72 -23.11 35.88
C ARG A 99 -9.82 -21.65 36.32
N SER A 100 -8.67 -20.98 36.42
CA SER A 100 -8.52 -19.59 36.83
C SER A 100 -8.05 -18.72 35.67
N MET A 101 -8.39 -17.43 35.71
CA MET A 101 -7.89 -16.46 34.73
C MET A 101 -6.40 -16.20 34.99
N PRO A 102 -5.50 -16.47 34.01
CA PRO A 102 -4.10 -16.11 34.16
C PRO A 102 -3.90 -14.59 34.16
N PRO A 103 -2.87 -14.08 34.86
CA PRO A 103 -2.51 -12.67 34.78
C PRO A 103 -2.26 -12.22 33.33
N ASN A 104 -2.85 -11.09 32.94
CA ASN A 104 -2.68 -10.52 31.59
C ASN A 104 -1.20 -10.28 31.23
N ALA A 105 -0.37 -9.98 32.23
CA ALA A 105 1.06 -9.77 32.04
C ALA A 105 1.76 -10.99 31.41
N TRP A 106 1.34 -12.21 31.73
CA TRP A 106 1.96 -13.43 31.19
C TRP A 106 1.76 -13.55 29.68
N LEU A 107 0.59 -13.18 29.16
CA LEU A 107 0.34 -13.19 27.71
C LEU A 107 1.20 -12.15 26.99
N TRP A 108 1.33 -10.95 27.56
CA TRP A 108 2.20 -9.92 26.99
C TRP A 108 3.68 -10.35 27.00
N SER A 109 4.16 -10.91 28.11
CA SER A 109 5.50 -11.47 28.19
C SER A 109 5.71 -12.62 27.20
N LEU A 110 4.70 -13.47 26.97
CA LEU A 110 4.79 -14.54 25.97
C LEU A 110 4.99 -13.94 24.57
N ILE A 111 4.18 -12.95 24.19
CA ILE A 111 4.27 -12.25 22.90
C ILE A 111 5.63 -11.58 22.71
N ASP A 112 6.16 -10.93 23.76
CA ASP A 112 7.43 -10.24 23.68
C ASP A 112 8.61 -11.21 23.51
N ASN A 113 8.54 -12.39 24.11
CA ASN A 113 9.60 -13.39 24.08
C ASN A 113 9.60 -14.31 22.85
N CYS A 114 8.57 -14.29 21.99
CA CYS A 114 8.56 -15.12 20.77
C CYS A 114 9.72 -14.73 19.82
N ARG A 115 10.56 -15.70 19.46
CA ARG A 115 11.71 -15.53 18.56
C ARG A 115 11.63 -16.34 17.28
N ASN A 116 11.02 -17.52 17.32
CA ASN A 116 10.92 -18.45 16.19
C ASN A 116 9.46 -18.86 15.89
N GLU A 117 9.26 -19.56 14.78
CA GLU A 117 7.92 -19.96 14.32
C GLU A 117 7.24 -20.94 15.30
N ASP A 118 8.02 -21.73 16.03
CA ASP A 118 7.51 -22.63 17.07
C ASP A 118 6.96 -21.86 18.29
N ASP A 119 7.64 -20.78 18.70
CA ASP A 119 7.14 -19.88 19.75
C ASP A 119 5.80 -19.24 19.35
N ILE A 120 5.64 -18.90 18.07
CA ILE A 120 4.37 -18.38 17.53
C ILE A 120 3.28 -19.45 17.57
N SER A 121 3.63 -20.70 17.27
CA SER A 121 2.69 -21.82 17.36
C SER A 121 2.17 -22.00 18.79
N PHE A 122 3.05 -21.89 19.80
CA PHE A 122 2.66 -21.89 21.21
C PHE A 122 1.80 -20.68 21.60
N LEU A 123 2.10 -19.48 21.08
CA LEU A 123 1.26 -18.31 21.29
C LEU A 123 -0.17 -18.53 20.76
N PHE A 124 -0.32 -19.09 19.55
CA PHE A 124 -1.64 -19.35 18.96
C PHE A 124 -2.43 -20.43 19.70
N ASP A 125 -1.75 -21.45 20.23
CA ASP A 125 -2.35 -22.46 21.10
C ASP A 125 -2.84 -21.83 22.42
N VAL A 126 -2.03 -20.99 23.06
CA VAL A 126 -2.45 -20.22 24.25
C VAL A 126 -3.68 -19.36 23.95
N LEU A 127 -3.70 -18.62 22.84
CA LEU A 127 -4.83 -17.78 22.47
C LEU A 127 -6.12 -18.59 22.25
N GLN A 128 -6.01 -19.77 21.65
CA GLN A 128 -7.14 -20.69 21.45
C GLN A 128 -7.69 -21.21 22.78
N ASN A 129 -6.83 -21.63 23.71
CA ASN A 129 -7.25 -22.11 25.02
C ASN A 129 -7.85 -20.98 25.87
N LEU A 130 -7.26 -19.78 25.83
CA LEU A 130 -7.83 -18.58 26.47
C LEU A 130 -9.20 -18.23 25.90
N ARG A 131 -9.39 -18.33 24.57
CA ARG A 131 -10.68 -18.10 23.94
C ARG A 131 -11.72 -19.12 24.39
N ARG A 132 -11.37 -20.41 24.42
CA ARG A 132 -12.25 -21.48 24.92
C ARG A 132 -12.65 -21.21 26.36
N PHE A 133 -11.70 -20.93 27.25
CA PHE A 133 -11.95 -20.63 28.65
C PHE A 133 -12.86 -19.41 28.86
N ARG A 134 -12.65 -18.33 28.10
CA ARG A 134 -13.54 -17.17 28.13
C ARG A 134 -14.97 -17.52 27.75
N LEU A 135 -15.15 -18.37 26.73
CA LEU A 135 -16.46 -18.80 26.26
C LEU A 135 -17.15 -19.75 27.26
N SER A 136 -16.45 -20.76 27.77
CA SER A 136 -17.03 -21.82 28.62
C SER A 136 -17.14 -21.41 30.08
N ASN A 137 -16.06 -20.88 30.66
CA ASN A 137 -15.95 -20.67 32.11
C ASN A 137 -16.42 -19.27 32.50
N LEU A 138 -16.08 -18.25 31.69
CA LEU A 138 -16.43 -16.87 32.00
C LEU A 138 -17.69 -16.35 31.28
N ARG A 139 -18.23 -17.12 30.32
CA ARG A 139 -19.37 -16.73 29.48
C ARG A 139 -19.17 -15.39 28.75
N ILE A 140 -17.92 -15.06 28.43
CA ILE A 140 -17.56 -13.85 27.66
C ILE A 140 -17.49 -14.24 26.18
N HIS A 141 -18.53 -13.87 25.43
CA HIS A 141 -18.65 -14.16 24.01
C HIS A 141 -17.81 -13.23 23.13
N ASP A 142 -17.43 -12.05 23.64
CA ASP A 142 -16.66 -11.07 22.89
C ASP A 142 -15.22 -11.53 22.63
N ASN A 143 -14.77 -11.26 21.41
CA ASN A 143 -13.40 -11.45 20.99
C ASN A 143 -12.43 -10.57 21.81
N PHE A 144 -11.16 -10.93 21.81
CA PHE A 144 -10.08 -10.09 22.30
C PHE A 144 -10.02 -8.76 21.53
N ASN A 145 -9.51 -7.74 22.21
CA ASN A 145 -9.42 -6.41 21.64
C ASN A 145 -8.49 -6.34 20.40
N CYS A 146 -8.65 -5.27 19.62
CA CYS A 146 -7.85 -5.04 18.43
C CYS A 146 -6.35 -4.79 18.73
N ASN A 147 -6.02 -4.30 19.93
CA ASN A 147 -4.64 -4.07 20.36
C ASN A 147 -3.87 -5.39 20.49
N LEU A 148 -4.50 -6.43 21.04
CA LEU A 148 -3.91 -7.76 21.11
C LEU A 148 -3.67 -8.32 19.71
N CYS A 149 -4.66 -8.22 18.82
CA CYS A 149 -4.51 -8.64 17.43
C CYS A 149 -3.37 -7.89 16.72
N GLN A 150 -3.22 -6.59 16.97
CA GLN A 150 -2.14 -5.79 16.42
C GLN A 150 -0.77 -6.27 16.90
N GLN A 151 -0.61 -6.52 18.21
CA GLN A 151 0.67 -6.98 18.75
C GLN A 151 1.00 -8.40 18.29
N VAL A 152 0.02 -9.31 18.24
CA VAL A 152 0.21 -10.65 17.67
C VAL A 152 0.65 -10.57 16.21
N ALA A 153 -0.01 -9.74 15.39
CA ALA A 153 0.38 -9.55 13.99
C ALA A 153 1.79 -8.96 13.86
N LYS A 154 2.14 -7.97 14.69
CA LYS A 154 3.49 -7.37 14.76
C LYS A 154 4.55 -8.42 15.12
N THR A 155 4.28 -9.27 16.09
CA THR A 155 5.20 -10.34 16.52
C THR A 155 5.34 -11.42 15.44
N CYS A 156 4.25 -11.83 14.79
CA CYS A 156 4.30 -12.75 13.64
C CYS A 156 5.19 -12.21 12.52
N VAL A 157 5.09 -10.91 12.23
CA VAL A 157 5.94 -10.21 11.25
C VAL A 157 7.39 -10.13 11.71
N ARG A 158 7.64 -9.84 12.99
CA ARG A 158 9.00 -9.78 13.58
C ARG A 158 9.73 -11.12 13.44
N VAL A 159 9.03 -12.22 13.66
CA VAL A 159 9.55 -13.59 13.62
C VAL A 159 9.58 -14.18 12.20
N GLY A 160 8.84 -13.60 11.25
CA GLY A 160 8.70 -14.15 9.89
C GLY A 160 7.62 -15.22 9.75
N ALA A 161 6.81 -15.45 10.78
CA ALA A 161 5.68 -16.38 10.77
C ALA A 161 4.44 -15.79 10.06
N ILE A 162 4.57 -15.48 8.76
CA ILE A 162 3.56 -14.73 7.99
C ILE A 162 2.23 -15.47 7.87
N ASN A 163 2.27 -16.80 7.76
CA ASN A 163 1.05 -17.61 7.71
C ASN A 163 0.22 -17.48 8.98
N HIS A 164 0.87 -17.42 10.15
CA HIS A 164 0.22 -17.15 11.43
C HIS A 164 -0.33 -15.73 11.48
N GLY A 165 0.43 -14.75 10.98
CA GLY A 165 -0.06 -13.36 10.84
C GLY A 165 -1.33 -13.25 10.00
N LYS A 166 -1.42 -13.98 8.87
CA LYS A 166 -2.64 -14.04 8.04
C LYS A 166 -3.83 -14.63 8.79
N ARG A 167 -3.62 -15.69 9.59
CA ARG A 167 -4.68 -16.29 10.43
C ARG A 167 -5.17 -15.34 11.51
N ALA A 168 -4.28 -14.50 12.07
CA ALA A 168 -4.67 -13.48 13.04
C ALA A 168 -5.66 -12.46 12.46
N LEU A 169 -5.60 -12.22 11.14
CA LEU A 169 -6.54 -11.31 10.48
C LEU A 169 -7.92 -11.92 10.23
N TRP A 170 -8.15 -13.22 10.36
CA TRP A 170 -9.47 -13.79 10.00
C TRP A 170 -10.56 -13.33 10.98
N LYS A 171 -11.68 -12.79 10.49
CA LYS A 171 -12.82 -12.39 11.34
C LYS A 171 -13.38 -13.55 12.18
N HIS A 172 -13.44 -14.74 11.59
CA HIS A 172 -13.87 -15.97 12.25
C HIS A 172 -12.67 -16.83 12.67
N ASN A 173 -11.75 -16.26 13.44
CA ASN A 173 -10.62 -17.03 13.95
C ASN A 173 -10.98 -17.77 15.26
N VAL A 174 -10.44 -18.97 15.41
CA VAL A 174 -10.58 -19.81 16.61
C VAL A 174 -9.90 -19.17 17.83
N HIS A 175 -8.95 -18.26 17.57
CA HIS A 175 -8.13 -17.58 18.58
C HIS A 175 -8.83 -16.37 19.23
N GLY A 176 -10.05 -16.02 18.80
CA GLY A 176 -10.79 -14.86 19.29
C GLY A 176 -10.16 -13.49 19.03
N LEU A 177 -9.26 -13.32 18.06
CA LEU A 177 -8.63 -12.02 17.76
C LEU A 177 -9.57 -11.11 16.95
N THR A 178 -9.58 -9.81 17.26
CA THR A 178 -10.35 -8.83 16.46
C THR A 178 -9.44 -8.11 15.47
N PRO A 179 -9.55 -8.36 14.16
CA PRO A 179 -8.69 -7.73 13.17
C PRO A 179 -8.96 -6.23 13.06
N SER A 180 -7.90 -5.47 12.82
CA SER A 180 -7.93 -4.02 12.64
C SER A 180 -7.05 -3.58 11.47
N VAL A 181 -7.25 -2.35 10.98
CA VAL A 181 -6.39 -1.81 9.92
C VAL A 181 -4.92 -1.76 10.35
N ALA A 182 -4.66 -1.44 11.63
CA ALA A 182 -3.31 -1.44 12.20
C ALA A 182 -2.66 -2.83 12.17
N SER A 183 -3.41 -3.90 12.50
CA SER A 183 -2.89 -5.27 12.42
C SER A 183 -2.55 -5.67 10.98
N ALA A 184 -3.35 -5.24 10.00
CA ALA A 184 -3.07 -5.48 8.58
C ALA A 184 -1.91 -4.65 8.06
N HIS A 185 -1.69 -3.43 8.57
CA HIS A 185 -0.55 -2.57 8.21
C HIS A 185 0.79 -3.19 8.56
N HIS A 186 0.89 -3.96 9.64
CA HIS A 186 2.13 -4.69 9.96
C HIS A 186 2.48 -5.71 8.87
N LEU A 187 1.49 -6.45 8.35
CA LEU A 187 1.68 -7.40 7.25
C LEU A 187 1.93 -6.69 5.91
N LEU A 188 1.24 -5.59 5.62
CA LEU A 188 1.50 -4.79 4.42
C LEU A 188 2.90 -4.15 4.44
N SER A 189 3.36 -3.69 5.61
CA SER A 189 4.71 -3.15 5.76
C SER A 189 5.78 -4.23 5.57
N TYR A 190 5.50 -5.47 6.00
CA TYR A 190 6.35 -6.62 5.69
C TYR A 190 6.36 -6.91 4.18
N ALA A 191 5.19 -6.96 3.54
CA ALA A 191 5.08 -7.15 2.09
C ALA A 191 5.86 -6.08 1.30
N LEU A 192 5.84 -4.83 1.75
CA LEU A 192 6.64 -3.75 1.17
C LEU A 192 8.14 -4.00 1.29
N LYS A 193 8.62 -4.36 2.48
CA LYS A 193 10.06 -4.63 2.70
C LYS A 193 10.57 -5.80 1.86
N HIS A 194 9.74 -6.82 1.66
CA HIS A 194 10.10 -8.03 0.91
C HIS A 194 9.66 -7.99 -0.57
N LYS A 195 9.09 -6.87 -1.04
CA LYS A 195 8.56 -6.71 -2.40
C LYS A 195 7.60 -7.85 -2.80
N ASP A 196 6.74 -8.27 -1.86
CA ASP A 196 5.82 -9.39 -2.05
C ASP A 196 4.40 -8.89 -2.43
N ALA A 197 4.16 -8.79 -3.74
CA ALA A 197 2.85 -8.41 -4.26
C ALA A 197 1.76 -9.46 -4.00
N LYS A 198 2.11 -10.75 -3.88
CA LYS A 198 1.14 -11.83 -3.63
C LYS A 198 0.61 -11.72 -2.20
N LEU A 199 1.50 -11.55 -1.23
CA LEU A 199 1.13 -11.33 0.17
C LEU A 199 0.26 -10.07 0.31
N MET A 200 0.62 -8.98 -0.38
CA MET A 200 -0.21 -7.78 -0.41
C MET A 200 -1.64 -8.05 -0.92
N ASP A 201 -1.79 -8.74 -2.05
CA ASP A 201 -3.13 -9.07 -2.61
C ASP A 201 -3.94 -9.97 -1.65
N GLU A 202 -3.29 -10.92 -0.98
CA GLU A 202 -3.91 -11.74 0.07
C GLU A 202 -4.38 -10.90 1.26
N VAL A 203 -3.54 -10.01 1.81
CA VAL A 203 -3.92 -9.14 2.92
C VAL A 203 -5.05 -8.19 2.54
N MET A 204 -5.05 -7.68 1.29
CA MET A 204 -6.13 -6.84 0.78
C MET A 204 -7.46 -7.60 0.58
N LYS A 205 -7.40 -8.91 0.27
CA LYS A 205 -8.58 -9.80 0.29
C LYS A 205 -9.09 -9.99 1.72
N LEU A 206 -8.21 -10.23 2.68
CA LEU A 206 -8.58 -10.35 4.10
C LEU A 206 -9.25 -9.09 4.63
N LEU A 207 -8.68 -7.91 4.35
CA LEU A 207 -9.29 -6.62 4.68
C LEU A 207 -10.72 -6.50 4.14
N LYS A 208 -10.94 -6.94 2.88
CA LYS A 208 -12.27 -6.95 2.25
C LYS A 208 -13.22 -7.92 2.96
N MET A 209 -12.80 -9.17 3.19
CA MET A 209 -13.62 -10.21 3.84
C MET A 209 -14.06 -9.80 5.24
N ASN A 210 -13.21 -9.05 5.94
CA ASN A 210 -13.48 -8.58 7.29
C ASN A 210 -14.30 -7.28 7.33
N ASN A 211 -14.65 -6.69 6.18
CA ASN A 211 -15.29 -5.38 6.07
C ASN A 211 -14.51 -4.27 6.80
N LEU A 212 -13.18 -4.32 6.75
CA LEU A 212 -12.34 -3.29 7.34
C LEU A 212 -12.27 -2.05 6.45
N PRO A 213 -12.34 -0.83 7.02
CA PRO A 213 -12.33 0.39 6.23
C PRO A 213 -10.99 0.58 5.52
N LEU A 214 -11.04 1.03 4.26
CA LEU A 214 -9.86 1.41 3.51
C LEU A 214 -9.38 2.78 4.00
N GLN A 215 -8.14 2.85 4.44
CA GLN A 215 -7.52 4.08 4.93
C GLN A 215 -6.47 4.62 3.95
N PRO A 216 -6.17 5.92 3.97
CA PRO A 216 -5.13 6.51 3.13
C PRO A 216 -3.75 5.87 3.32
N GLY A 217 -3.41 5.47 4.55
CA GLY A 217 -2.16 4.75 4.83
C GLY A 217 -2.10 3.36 4.20
N THR A 218 -3.25 2.68 4.05
CA THR A 218 -3.32 1.40 3.32
C THR A 218 -3.07 1.62 1.84
N ALA A 219 -3.63 2.68 1.25
CA ALA A 219 -3.39 3.02 -0.15
C ALA A 219 -1.91 3.32 -0.41
N ASP A 220 -1.27 4.11 0.45
CA ASP A 220 0.16 4.44 0.34
C ASP A 220 1.04 3.17 0.30
N LEU A 221 0.81 2.22 1.20
CA LEU A 221 1.55 0.95 1.22
C LEU A 221 1.30 0.12 -0.06
N VAL A 222 0.04 -0.02 -0.47
CA VAL A 222 -0.34 -0.82 -1.65
C VAL A 222 0.28 -0.25 -2.93
N PHE A 223 0.22 1.08 -3.10
CA PHE A 223 0.73 1.75 -4.30
C PHE A 223 2.25 1.60 -4.40
N ARG A 224 2.95 1.77 -3.27
CA ARG A 224 4.40 1.58 -3.21
C ARG A 224 4.81 0.13 -3.49
N ILE A 225 4.09 -0.86 -2.94
CA ILE A 225 4.35 -2.28 -3.26
C ILE A 225 4.16 -2.54 -4.75
N CYS A 226 3.07 -2.06 -5.35
CA CYS A 226 2.82 -2.21 -6.79
C CYS A 226 3.91 -1.54 -7.64
N HIS A 227 4.37 -0.35 -7.25
CA HIS A 227 5.47 0.35 -7.91
C HIS A 227 6.79 -0.44 -7.80
N ASP A 228 7.17 -0.90 -6.60
CA ASP A 228 8.43 -1.60 -6.36
C ASP A 228 8.48 -3.01 -7.00
N THR A 229 7.31 -3.61 -7.26
CA THR A 229 7.15 -4.91 -7.94
C THR A 229 6.81 -4.78 -9.42
N ASP A 230 6.77 -3.55 -9.94
CA ASP A 230 6.39 -3.23 -11.32
C ASP A 230 5.07 -3.90 -11.77
N ASN A 231 4.07 -3.91 -10.89
CA ASN A 231 2.77 -4.55 -11.13
C ASN A 231 1.67 -3.52 -11.37
N TRP A 232 1.57 -3.04 -12.62
CA TRP A 232 0.62 -2.01 -13.05
C TRP A 232 -0.85 -2.44 -12.92
N ASP A 233 -1.17 -3.68 -13.33
CA ASP A 233 -2.54 -4.19 -13.30
C ASP A 233 -3.11 -4.24 -11.88
N LEU A 234 -2.29 -4.66 -10.90
CA LEU A 234 -2.67 -4.60 -9.50
C LEU A 234 -2.88 -3.17 -9.02
N LEU A 235 -2.04 -2.23 -9.44
CA LEU A 235 -2.21 -0.82 -9.09
C LEU A 235 -3.55 -0.30 -9.61
N VAL A 236 -3.86 -0.50 -10.89
CA VAL A 236 -5.12 -0.04 -11.51
C VAL A 236 -6.35 -0.67 -10.85
N LYS A 237 -6.28 -1.96 -10.49
CA LYS A 237 -7.33 -2.66 -9.75
C LYS A 237 -7.59 -2.02 -8.38
N TYR A 238 -6.52 -1.76 -7.63
CA TYR A 238 -6.64 -1.20 -6.28
C TYR A 238 -6.98 0.28 -6.29
N SER A 239 -6.45 1.05 -7.23
CA SER A 239 -6.72 2.48 -7.36
C SER A 239 -8.21 2.75 -7.61
N LYS A 240 -8.83 2.00 -8.52
CA LYS A 240 -10.29 2.01 -8.75
C LYS A 240 -11.06 1.68 -7.46
N LYS A 241 -10.57 0.74 -6.65
CA LYS A 241 -11.19 0.34 -5.38
C LYS A 241 -11.10 1.45 -4.32
N PHE A 242 -9.94 2.11 -4.20
CA PHE A 242 -9.75 3.22 -3.25
C PHE A 242 -10.56 4.46 -3.64
N CYS A 243 -10.60 4.78 -4.94
CA CYS A 243 -11.41 5.90 -5.45
C CYS A 243 -12.91 5.66 -5.22
N LYS A 244 -13.42 4.45 -5.52
CA LYS A 244 -14.83 4.08 -5.25
C LYS A 244 -15.18 4.11 -3.76
N ALA A 245 -14.22 3.83 -2.89
CA ALA A 245 -14.40 3.91 -1.45
C ALA A 245 -14.31 5.35 -0.90
N GLY A 246 -14.07 6.36 -1.74
CA GLY A 246 -13.99 7.76 -1.33
C GLY A 246 -12.79 8.07 -0.43
N VAL A 247 -11.72 7.28 -0.51
CA VAL A 247 -10.54 7.46 0.34
C VAL A 247 -9.78 8.70 -0.11
N LYS A 248 -9.57 9.65 0.80
CA LYS A 248 -8.71 10.82 0.58
C LYS A 248 -7.25 10.39 0.49
N LEU A 249 -6.74 10.20 -0.73
CA LEU A 249 -5.36 9.80 -0.98
C LEU A 249 -4.38 10.88 -0.51
N ARG A 250 -3.21 10.46 -0.04
CA ARG A 250 -2.13 11.38 0.35
C ARG A 250 -1.38 11.88 -0.88
N LYS A 251 -0.71 13.03 -0.75
CA LYS A 251 0.18 13.58 -1.80
C LYS A 251 1.17 12.53 -2.30
N THR A 252 1.84 11.84 -1.38
CA THR A 252 2.81 10.77 -1.69
C THR A 252 2.21 9.64 -2.52
N THR A 253 0.95 9.29 -2.28
CA THR A 253 0.26 8.23 -3.03
C THR A 253 -0.04 8.67 -4.45
N PHE A 254 -0.42 9.93 -4.66
CA PHE A 254 -0.55 10.50 -6.01
C PHE A 254 0.79 10.56 -6.72
N ASP A 255 1.85 11.00 -6.03
CA ASP A 255 3.20 11.09 -6.60
C ASP A 255 3.65 9.72 -7.13
N VAL A 256 3.52 8.66 -6.33
CA VAL A 256 3.86 7.28 -6.74
C VAL A 256 3.00 6.80 -7.90
N TRP A 257 1.70 7.13 -7.91
CA TRP A 257 0.81 6.74 -9.01
C TRP A 257 1.19 7.44 -10.32
N MET A 258 1.41 8.76 -10.26
CA MET A 258 1.80 9.56 -11.43
C MET A 258 3.18 9.12 -11.95
N GLU A 259 4.14 8.89 -11.05
CA GLU A 259 5.48 8.40 -11.42
C GLU A 259 5.40 7.04 -12.12
N PHE A 260 4.56 6.12 -11.61
CA PHE A 260 4.39 4.81 -12.25
C PHE A 260 3.67 4.92 -13.61
N ALA A 261 2.67 5.79 -13.74
CA ALA A 261 2.00 6.04 -15.03
C ALA A 261 2.98 6.59 -16.06
N ALA A 262 3.78 7.60 -15.67
CA ALA A 262 4.82 8.19 -16.51
C ALA A 262 5.92 7.18 -16.88
N LYS A 263 6.28 6.26 -15.96
CA LYS A 263 7.22 5.17 -16.23
C LYS A 263 6.68 4.18 -17.28
N ARG A 264 5.38 3.88 -17.24
CA ARG A 264 4.72 2.99 -18.21
C ARG A 264 4.45 3.66 -19.56
N GLY A 265 4.51 4.99 -19.62
CA GLY A 265 4.14 5.75 -20.81
C GLY A 265 2.64 5.87 -21.03
N ASP A 266 1.82 5.58 -20.00
CA ASP A 266 0.36 5.71 -20.06
C ASP A 266 -0.05 7.15 -19.72
N THR A 267 -0.09 7.99 -20.76
CA THR A 267 -0.43 9.43 -20.64
C THR A 267 -1.90 9.64 -20.24
N GLU A 268 -2.82 8.78 -20.70
CA GLU A 268 -4.23 8.88 -20.34
C GLU A 268 -4.43 8.64 -18.83
N SER A 269 -3.85 7.57 -18.29
CA SER A 269 -3.88 7.31 -16.85
C SER A 269 -3.20 8.43 -16.07
N LEU A 270 -2.07 8.96 -16.54
CA LEU A 270 -1.36 10.05 -15.88
C LEU A 270 -2.25 11.29 -15.72
N TRP A 271 -2.92 11.74 -16.78
CA TRP A 271 -3.79 12.92 -16.73
C TRP A 271 -5.05 12.69 -15.91
N ASN A 272 -5.60 11.48 -15.93
CA ASN A 272 -6.72 11.10 -15.07
C ASN A 272 -6.33 11.20 -13.58
N VAL A 273 -5.11 10.78 -13.23
CA VAL A 273 -4.59 10.88 -11.86
C VAL A 273 -4.30 12.33 -11.49
N ASP A 274 -3.69 13.12 -12.37
CA ASP A 274 -3.42 14.53 -12.07
C ASP A 274 -4.71 15.34 -11.89
N LYS A 275 -5.75 15.04 -12.68
CA LYS A 275 -7.08 15.61 -12.47
C LYS A 275 -7.62 15.29 -11.08
N LEU A 276 -7.60 14.02 -10.67
CA LEU A 276 -8.04 13.61 -9.34
C LEU A 276 -7.20 14.25 -8.21
N ARG A 277 -5.89 14.40 -8.42
CA ARG A 277 -5.01 15.12 -7.51
C ARG A 277 -5.41 16.57 -7.40
N SER A 278 -5.69 17.26 -8.52
CA SER A 278 -6.06 18.67 -8.57
C SER A 278 -7.36 18.98 -7.82
N GLU A 279 -8.31 18.03 -7.78
CA GLU A 279 -9.54 18.12 -6.98
C GLU A 279 -9.25 18.13 -5.47
N THR A 280 -8.12 17.55 -5.04
CA THR A 280 -7.72 17.44 -3.63
C THR A 280 -6.66 18.46 -3.22
N TYR A 281 -5.73 18.79 -4.12
CA TYR A 281 -4.54 19.59 -3.85
C TYR A 281 -4.27 20.59 -4.97
N THR A 282 -4.04 21.85 -4.61
CA THR A 282 -3.82 22.95 -5.56
C THR A 282 -2.40 23.00 -6.12
N GLN A 283 -1.40 22.48 -5.38
CA GLN A 283 0.01 22.53 -5.77
C GLN A 283 0.54 21.14 -6.08
N HIS A 284 1.40 21.07 -7.09
CA HIS A 284 2.21 19.87 -7.36
C HIS A 284 3.35 19.75 -6.35
N THR A 285 3.74 18.51 -6.07
CA THR A 285 5.03 18.20 -5.47
C THR A 285 6.10 18.22 -6.57
N LEU A 286 7.38 18.21 -6.19
CA LEU A 286 8.47 18.08 -7.15
C LEU A 286 8.33 16.82 -8.02
N SER A 287 8.10 15.65 -7.40
CA SER A 287 7.90 14.38 -8.12
C SER A 287 6.66 14.42 -9.03
N GLY A 288 5.55 14.98 -8.55
CA GLY A 288 4.34 15.14 -9.35
C GLY A 288 4.56 16.06 -10.57
N ALA A 289 5.28 17.17 -10.40
CA ALA A 289 5.61 18.09 -11.49
C ALA A 289 6.51 17.42 -12.54
N PHE A 290 7.53 16.67 -12.12
CA PHE A 290 8.37 15.89 -13.04
C PHE A 290 7.59 14.77 -13.73
N SER A 291 6.63 14.15 -13.06
CA SER A 291 5.74 13.16 -13.68
C SER A 291 4.86 13.78 -14.76
N CYS A 292 4.31 14.98 -14.53
CA CYS A 292 3.60 15.74 -15.57
C CYS A 292 4.52 16.15 -16.72
N ALA A 293 5.74 16.60 -16.43
CA ALA A 293 6.71 16.95 -17.47
C ALA A 293 7.07 15.75 -18.36
N LYS A 294 7.26 14.58 -17.75
CA LYS A 294 7.39 13.31 -18.48
C LYS A 294 6.18 13.05 -19.37
N GLY A 295 4.96 13.24 -18.86
CA GLY A 295 3.73 13.17 -19.66
C GLY A 295 3.72 14.09 -20.89
N PHE A 296 4.09 15.36 -20.72
CA PHE A 296 4.18 16.32 -21.83
C PHE A 296 5.26 15.97 -22.85
N LEU A 297 6.39 15.41 -22.41
CA LEU A 297 7.42 14.90 -23.32
C LEU A 297 6.89 13.75 -24.17
N LEU A 298 6.05 12.88 -23.62
CA LEU A 298 5.41 11.79 -24.38
C LEU A 298 4.34 12.27 -25.37
N GLU A 299 3.83 13.49 -25.20
CA GLU A 299 2.93 14.14 -26.14
C GLU A 299 3.66 15.04 -27.15
N HIS A 300 5.00 15.03 -27.17
CA HIS A 300 5.84 15.92 -27.99
C HIS A 300 5.62 17.41 -27.70
N LYS A 301 5.42 17.77 -26.43
CA LYS A 301 5.23 19.16 -25.98
C LYS A 301 6.33 19.61 -25.01
N PRO A 302 7.57 19.77 -25.47
CA PRO A 302 8.70 20.12 -24.61
C PRO A 302 8.57 21.49 -23.93
N GLU A 303 7.87 22.44 -24.55
CA GLU A 303 7.62 23.77 -23.98
C GLU A 303 6.66 23.71 -22.78
N GLU A 304 5.59 22.91 -22.87
CA GLU A 304 4.65 22.70 -21.77
C GLU A 304 5.32 21.95 -20.61
N ALA A 305 6.18 20.97 -20.93
CA ALA A 305 7.00 20.28 -19.95
C ALA A 305 7.93 21.25 -19.18
N ALA A 306 8.57 22.19 -19.90
CA ALA A 306 9.42 23.21 -19.31
C ALA A 306 8.63 24.17 -18.41
N ALA A 307 7.43 24.59 -18.83
CA ALA A 307 6.59 25.50 -18.05
C ALA A 307 6.18 24.91 -16.69
N VAL A 308 5.81 23.62 -16.64
CA VAL A 308 5.46 22.94 -15.38
C VAL A 308 6.65 22.89 -14.42
N ILE A 309 7.83 22.56 -14.93
CA ILE A 309 9.05 22.54 -14.12
C ILE A 309 9.41 23.95 -13.64
N GLN A 310 9.22 24.98 -14.46
CA GLN A 310 9.49 26.35 -14.08
C GLN A 310 8.60 26.82 -12.91
N ILE A 311 7.30 26.52 -12.95
CA ILE A 311 6.35 26.88 -11.89
C ILE A 311 6.78 26.27 -10.56
N ILE A 312 7.17 24.99 -10.54
CA ILE A 312 7.60 24.34 -9.29
C ILE A 312 8.96 24.88 -8.81
N CYS A 313 9.87 25.22 -9.72
CA CYS A 313 11.17 25.81 -9.36
C CYS A 313 11.02 27.20 -8.73
N GLN A 314 10.08 28.01 -9.22
CA GLN A 314 9.78 29.33 -8.63
C GLN A 314 9.17 29.22 -7.22
N ALA A 315 8.45 28.13 -6.94
CA ALA A 315 7.85 27.87 -5.64
C ALA A 315 8.79 27.16 -4.65
N TYR A 316 9.98 26.72 -5.09
CA TYR A 316 10.91 25.91 -4.28
C TYR A 316 12.07 26.75 -3.71
N PRO A 317 12.40 26.62 -2.41
CA PRO A 317 13.52 27.32 -1.81
C PRO A 317 14.86 26.79 -2.32
N ASP A 318 15.85 27.68 -2.40
CA ASP A 318 17.18 27.44 -2.97
C ASP A 318 17.94 26.25 -2.37
N GLU A 319 17.67 25.94 -1.10
CA GLU A 319 18.27 24.82 -0.34
C GLU A 319 17.99 23.44 -0.96
N LYS A 320 16.95 23.33 -1.81
CA LYS A 320 16.52 22.07 -2.43
C LYS A 320 16.93 21.94 -3.90
N LYS A 321 17.79 22.83 -4.41
CA LYS A 321 18.32 22.76 -5.79
C LYS A 321 19.04 21.45 -6.12
N SER A 322 19.65 20.80 -5.13
CA SER A 322 20.25 19.46 -5.30
C SER A 322 19.21 18.37 -5.59
N ALA A 323 18.00 18.48 -5.05
CA ALA A 323 16.90 17.55 -5.34
C ALA A 323 16.38 17.74 -6.78
N LEU A 324 16.40 18.97 -7.28
CA LEU A 324 16.06 19.28 -8.68
C LEU A 324 17.06 18.63 -9.65
N GLU A 325 18.36 18.78 -9.39
CA GLU A 325 19.41 18.13 -10.19
C GLU A 325 19.28 16.60 -10.16
N ALA A 326 18.91 16.01 -9.02
CA ALA A 326 18.68 14.58 -8.91
C ALA A 326 17.50 14.11 -9.78
N GLU A 327 16.38 14.82 -9.77
CA GLU A 327 15.22 14.47 -10.60
C GLU A 327 15.49 14.63 -12.10
N PHE A 328 16.26 15.64 -12.51
CA PHE A 328 16.70 15.75 -13.90
C PHE A 328 17.62 14.61 -14.32
N LYS A 329 18.57 14.20 -13.47
CA LYS A 329 19.42 13.03 -13.74
C LYS A 329 18.59 11.76 -13.89
N LYS A 330 17.60 11.54 -13.00
CA LYS A 330 16.66 10.41 -13.13
C LYS A 330 15.88 10.47 -14.44
N LEU A 331 15.43 11.66 -14.87
CA LEU A 331 14.70 11.83 -16.13
C LEU A 331 15.54 11.41 -17.34
N VAL A 332 16.82 11.82 -17.38
CA VAL A 332 17.73 11.57 -18.51
C VAL A 332 18.32 10.17 -18.51
N ASN A 333 18.64 9.61 -17.34
CA ASN A 333 19.39 8.36 -17.24
C ASN A 333 18.51 7.15 -16.94
N GLU A 334 17.49 7.30 -16.08
CA GLU A 334 16.67 6.17 -15.60
C GLU A 334 15.37 6.07 -16.39
N TRP A 335 14.60 7.17 -16.46
CA TRP A 335 13.26 7.15 -17.04
C TRP A 335 13.26 6.90 -18.55
N SER A 336 14.18 7.51 -19.30
CA SER A 336 14.27 7.30 -20.75
C SER A 336 14.52 5.84 -21.13
N VAL A 337 15.22 5.09 -20.27
CA VAL A 337 15.46 3.65 -20.47
C VAL A 337 14.27 2.83 -19.99
N ASP A 338 13.71 3.18 -18.83
CA ASP A 338 12.58 2.46 -18.25
C ASP A 338 11.32 2.52 -19.12
N ILE A 339 11.05 3.65 -19.79
CA ILE A 339 9.88 3.74 -20.66
C ILE A 339 10.00 2.82 -21.89
N ILE A 340 11.18 2.74 -22.51
CA ILE A 340 11.42 1.90 -23.69
C ILE A 340 11.17 0.42 -23.38
N LYS A 341 11.50 -0.03 -22.15
CA LYS A 341 11.22 -1.41 -21.71
C LYS A 341 9.74 -1.77 -21.75
N HIS A 342 8.85 -0.78 -21.64
CA HIS A 342 7.41 -0.98 -21.56
C HIS A 342 6.66 -0.69 -22.87
N GLN A 343 7.36 -0.21 -23.92
CA GLN A 343 6.78 0.03 -25.24
C GLN A 343 6.84 -1.21 -26.14
N ASN A 344 5.94 -1.30 -27.12
CA ASN A 344 5.99 -2.34 -28.14
C ASN A 344 7.18 -2.10 -29.08
N GLU A 345 7.69 -3.15 -29.73
CA GLU A 345 8.89 -3.07 -30.59
C GLU A 345 8.84 -1.97 -31.66
N GLN A 346 7.66 -1.71 -32.24
CA GLN A 346 7.47 -0.64 -33.22
C GLN A 346 7.54 0.75 -32.58
N ASP A 347 6.87 0.93 -31.44
CA ASP A 347 6.76 2.20 -30.72
C ASP A 347 8.09 2.56 -30.02
N LYS A 348 8.94 1.58 -29.70
CA LYS A 348 10.24 1.79 -29.03
C LYS A 348 11.13 2.78 -29.78
N LYS A 349 11.25 2.62 -31.11
CA LYS A 349 12.14 3.46 -31.93
C LYS A 349 11.62 4.89 -32.04
N ASP A 350 10.30 5.03 -32.20
CA ASP A 350 9.65 6.33 -32.33
C ASP A 350 9.72 7.10 -31.00
N VAL A 351 9.45 6.43 -29.88
CA VAL A 351 9.60 7.00 -28.53
C VAL A 351 11.07 7.34 -28.25
N ALA A 352 12.02 6.48 -28.61
CA ALA A 352 13.45 6.76 -28.44
C ALA A 352 13.91 7.98 -29.25
N ALA A 353 13.49 8.09 -30.51
CA ALA A 353 13.82 9.22 -31.37
C ALA A 353 13.21 10.53 -30.85
N SER A 354 11.95 10.49 -30.41
CA SER A 354 11.30 11.63 -29.78
C SER A 354 12.02 12.07 -28.51
N LEU A 355 12.35 11.16 -27.59
CA LEU A 355 13.01 11.54 -26.34
C LEU A 355 14.38 12.20 -26.58
N LYS A 356 15.12 11.77 -27.61
CA LYS A 356 16.38 12.43 -28.01
C LYS A 356 16.20 13.85 -28.54
N SER A 357 15.04 14.17 -29.10
CA SER A 357 14.70 15.51 -29.57
C SER A 357 14.08 16.37 -28.46
N ASP A 358 13.09 15.82 -27.77
CA ASP A 358 12.19 16.57 -26.89
C ASP A 358 12.83 16.89 -25.53
N ILE A 359 13.69 16.01 -25.00
CA ILE A 359 14.39 16.28 -23.73
C ILE A 359 15.37 17.47 -23.89
N PRO A 360 16.26 17.51 -24.91
CA PRO A 360 17.09 18.69 -25.15
C PRO A 360 16.26 19.96 -25.42
N ALA A 361 15.15 19.86 -26.17
CA ALA A 361 14.28 21.00 -26.43
C ALA A 361 13.67 21.57 -25.14
N MET A 362 13.21 20.71 -24.23
CA MET A 362 12.70 21.10 -22.91
C MET A 362 13.80 21.77 -22.07
N VAL A 363 15.01 21.19 -22.03
CA VAL A 363 16.13 21.76 -21.27
C VAL A 363 16.53 23.13 -21.82
N ASN A 364 16.56 23.31 -23.14
CA ASN A 364 16.82 24.59 -23.77
C ASN A 364 15.74 25.64 -23.41
N ALA A 365 14.46 25.25 -23.41
CA ALA A 365 13.37 26.14 -22.99
C ALA A 365 13.50 26.57 -21.53
N LEU A 366 13.94 25.67 -20.63
CA LEU A 366 14.21 25.99 -19.23
C LEU A 366 15.39 26.96 -19.06
N VAL A 367 16.48 26.73 -19.80
CA VAL A 367 17.66 27.62 -19.78
C VAL A 367 17.30 29.01 -20.30
N ASN A 368 16.55 29.09 -21.40
CA ASN A 368 16.04 30.35 -21.95
C ASN A 368 15.13 31.10 -20.97
N SER A 369 14.44 30.36 -20.11
CA SER A 369 13.58 30.90 -19.05
C SER A 369 14.33 31.30 -17.78
N GLY A 370 15.67 31.22 -17.78
CA GLY A 370 16.55 31.67 -16.70
C GLY A 370 16.88 30.61 -15.63
N LEU A 371 16.47 29.35 -15.82
CA LEU A 371 16.82 28.26 -14.91
C LEU A 371 18.20 27.67 -15.23
N ARG A 372 19.08 27.62 -14.22
CA ARG A 372 20.36 26.92 -14.33
C ARG A 372 20.14 25.42 -14.19
N VAL A 373 19.89 24.75 -15.31
CA VAL A 373 19.77 23.30 -15.40
C VAL A 373 21.16 22.70 -15.72
N ARG A 374 21.71 21.89 -14.81
CA ARG A 374 22.99 21.18 -15.00
C ARG A 374 22.73 19.71 -15.29
N VAL A 375 22.64 19.36 -16.57
CA VAL A 375 22.36 17.98 -17.02
C VAL A 375 23.28 17.62 -18.17
N ASP A 376 23.94 16.46 -18.09
CA ASP A 376 24.75 15.95 -19.19
C ASP A 376 23.85 15.23 -20.21
N LEU A 377 23.45 15.97 -21.25
CA LEU A 377 22.63 15.44 -22.33
C LEU A 377 23.36 14.39 -23.19
N ASN A 378 24.69 14.25 -23.05
CA ASN A 378 25.43 13.21 -23.76
C ASN A 378 25.06 11.81 -23.27
N GLU A 379 24.57 11.66 -22.04
CA GLU A 379 24.13 10.38 -21.48
C GLU A 379 22.93 9.80 -22.27
N LEU A 380 22.02 10.64 -22.80
CA LEU A 380 20.93 10.20 -23.68
C LEU A 380 21.43 9.50 -24.95
N ASN A 381 22.57 9.97 -25.48
CA ASN A 381 23.15 9.43 -26.71
C ASN A 381 24.02 8.19 -26.47
N LYS A 382 24.47 7.96 -25.22
CA LYS A 382 25.25 6.78 -24.83
C LYS A 382 24.37 5.59 -24.42
N ASN A 383 23.11 5.82 -24.08
CA ASN A 383 22.18 4.77 -23.67
C ASN A 383 21.89 3.80 -24.83
N GLU A 384 22.43 2.58 -24.77
CA GLU A 384 22.25 1.54 -25.79
C GLU A 384 20.77 1.23 -26.09
N ALA A 385 19.90 1.30 -25.08
CA ALA A 385 18.45 1.13 -25.24
C ALA A 385 17.78 2.20 -26.12
N LEU A 386 18.42 3.36 -26.28
CA LEU A 386 17.99 4.45 -27.17
C LEU A 386 18.68 4.37 -28.55
N LEU A 387 19.60 3.42 -28.78
CA LEU A 387 20.39 3.28 -30.02
C LEU A 387 19.87 2.17 -30.96
N THR A 388 19.01 1.28 -30.47
CA THR A 388 18.27 0.26 -31.24
C THR A 388 16.94 0.77 -31.73
#